data_AF-A0A1E3BFJ1-F1
#
_entry.id   AF-A0A1E3BFJ1-F1
#
_cell.length_a   1.000
_cell.length_b   1.000
_cell.length_c   1.000
_cell.angle_alpha   90.00
_cell.angle_beta   90.00
_cell.angle_gamma   90.00
#
_symmetry.space_group_name_H-M   'P 1'
#
loop_
_entity.id
_entity.type
_entity.pdbx_description
1 polymer ?
#
loop_
_entity_poly.entity_id
_entity_poly.type
_entity_poly.pdbx_seq_one_letter_code
_entity_poly.pdbx_strand_id
1 'polypeptide(L)'
;MVKIRYDLPPDDFDLGVLQEREEQATLEFLNEVKLVEDFEEIGHGPAYIDHVSQSAWSFSPYHGGNVHFIIMSRVLGKSLYDVHMNVTDDEFESLRQQIAYILEYVLAIPSFACTQPTRAFG
;
A
#
# COMPACT_ATOMS: atom_id res chain seq x y z
N MET A 1 5.76 13.27 -1.52
CA MET A 1 5.07 12.61 -0.41
C MET A 1 5.93 11.44 0.04
N VAL A 2 5.96 11.14 1.33
CA VAL A 2 6.72 9.99 1.85
C VAL A 2 5.78 9.16 2.71
N LYS A 3 5.70 7.86 2.43
CA LYS A 3 5.09 6.88 3.33
C LYS A 3 6.21 6.16 4.07
N ILE A 4 6.06 6.05 5.38
CA ILE A 4 7.02 5.38 6.27
C ILE A 4 6.33 4.16 6.86
N ARG A 5 6.98 3.01 6.77
CA ARG A 5 6.59 1.77 7.44
C ARG A 5 7.68 1.36 8.42
N TYR A 6 7.27 0.75 9.51
CA TYR A 6 8.17 0.21 10.52
C TYR A 6 7.90 -1.28 10.64
N ASP A 7 8.95 -2.09 10.61
CA ASP A 7 8.85 -3.47 11.07
C ASP A 7 8.54 -3.45 12.56
N LEU A 8 7.60 -4.30 12.95
CA LEU A 8 7.23 -4.48 14.33
C LEU A 8 8.05 -5.64 14.89
N PRO A 9 8.85 -5.44 15.96
CA PRO A 9 9.63 -6.52 16.55
C PRO A 9 8.68 -7.65 16.99
N PRO A 10 9.03 -8.91 16.67
CA PRO A 10 8.16 -10.04 16.92
C PRO A 10 8.14 -10.47 18.39
N ASP A 11 9.05 -9.97 19.24
CA ASP A 11 9.25 -10.47 20.61
C ASP A 11 7.99 -10.39 21.50
N ASP A 12 7.10 -9.44 21.22
CA ASP A 12 5.81 -9.27 21.92
C ASP A 12 4.68 -10.14 21.31
N PHE A 13 4.97 -10.91 20.26
CA PHE A 13 3.98 -11.65 19.47
C PHE A 13 4.41 -13.12 19.25
N ASP A 14 3.49 -14.06 19.49
CA ASP A 14 3.73 -15.47 19.20
C ASP A 14 3.58 -15.75 17.68
N LEU A 15 4.61 -15.41 16.89
CA LEU A 15 4.51 -15.35 15.43
C LEU A 15 5.03 -16.57 14.66
N GLY A 16 5.43 -17.64 15.33
CA GLY A 16 5.99 -18.83 14.67
C GLY A 16 7.40 -18.59 14.11
N VAL A 17 7.71 -19.09 12.90
CA VAL A 17 9.06 -19.01 12.31
C VAL A 17 9.36 -17.57 11.85
N LEU A 18 10.27 -16.89 12.54
CA LEU A 18 10.58 -15.47 12.32
C LEU A 18 11.09 -15.17 10.91
N GLN A 19 11.93 -16.04 10.35
CA GLN A 19 12.50 -15.82 9.01
C GLN A 19 11.42 -15.73 7.92
N GLU A 20 10.46 -16.65 7.92
CA GLU A 20 9.36 -16.64 6.94
C GLU A 20 8.51 -15.37 7.05
N ARG A 21 8.38 -14.83 8.27
CA ARG A 21 7.64 -13.58 8.52
C ARG A 21 8.40 -12.36 8.01
N GLU A 22 9.72 -12.32 8.18
CA GLU A 22 10.56 -11.23 7.65
C GLU A 22 10.56 -11.22 6.12
N GLU A 23 10.65 -12.40 5.50
CA GLU A 23 10.56 -12.55 4.04
C GLU A 23 9.18 -12.10 3.53
N GLN A 24 8.11 -12.51 4.21
CA GLN A 24 6.75 -12.09 3.88
C GLN A 24 6.56 -10.57 4.05
N ALA A 25 7.07 -9.97 5.13
CA ALA A 25 6.99 -8.53 5.36
C ALA A 25 7.73 -7.74 4.27
N THR A 26 8.91 -8.23 3.86
CA THR A 26 9.68 -7.66 2.74
C THR A 26 8.91 -7.76 1.44
N LEU A 27 8.30 -8.92 1.15
CA LEU A 27 7.49 -9.11 -0.04
C LEU A 27 6.26 -8.19 -0.04
N GLU A 28 5.59 -8.03 1.08
CA GLU A 28 4.47 -7.09 1.24
C GLU A 28 4.88 -5.64 1.02
N PHE A 29 6.08 -5.25 1.45
CA PHE A 29 6.64 -3.94 1.17
C PHE A 29 6.90 -3.74 -0.33
N LEU A 30 7.55 -4.70 -0.98
CA LEU A 30 7.84 -4.64 -2.42
C LEU A 30 6.56 -4.66 -3.27
N ASN A 31 5.56 -5.45 -2.89
CA ASN A 31 4.25 -5.45 -3.54
C ASN A 31 3.55 -4.09 -3.43
N GLU A 32 3.72 -3.40 -2.30
CA GLU A 32 3.19 -2.05 -2.15
C GLU A 32 3.91 -1.03 -3.03
N VAL A 33 5.24 -1.13 -3.14
CA VAL A 33 6.00 -0.31 -4.10
C VAL A 33 5.49 -0.56 -5.53
N LYS A 34 5.32 -1.84 -5.89
CA LYS A 34 4.85 -2.23 -7.22
C LYS A 34 3.45 -1.69 -7.51
N LEU A 35 2.56 -1.71 -6.53
CA LEU A 35 1.24 -1.10 -6.65
C LEU A 35 1.33 0.39 -6.99
N VAL A 36 2.20 1.15 -6.32
CA VAL A 36 2.36 2.58 -6.61
C VAL A 36 2.81 2.80 -8.06
N GLU A 37 3.76 2.00 -8.56
CA GLU A 37 4.19 2.04 -9.97
C GLU A 37 3.03 1.73 -10.93
N ASP A 38 2.26 0.67 -10.65
CA ASP A 38 1.15 0.23 -11.50
C ASP A 38 0.04 1.29 -11.54
N PHE A 39 -0.24 1.95 -10.40
CA PHE A 39 -1.19 3.05 -10.30
C PHE A 39 -0.73 4.32 -11.03
N GLU A 40 0.57 4.60 -11.05
CA GLU A 40 1.15 5.66 -11.88
C GLU A 40 0.96 5.37 -13.37
N GLU A 41 1.21 4.13 -13.81
CA GLU A 41 1.11 3.73 -15.22
C GLU A 41 -0.30 3.96 -15.79
N ILE A 42 -1.33 3.69 -14.99
CA ILE A 42 -2.74 3.96 -15.38
C ILE A 42 -3.18 5.41 -15.12
N GLY A 43 -2.30 6.28 -14.61
CA GLY A 43 -2.60 7.69 -14.35
C GLY A 43 -3.48 7.95 -13.13
N HIS A 44 -3.62 6.98 -12.21
CA HIS A 44 -4.52 7.03 -11.07
C HIS A 44 -3.80 6.94 -9.71
N GLY A 45 -2.73 7.71 -9.54
CA GLY A 45 -1.98 7.76 -8.29
C GLY A 45 -0.88 8.81 -8.28
N PRO A 46 -0.14 8.93 -7.16
CA PRO A 46 1.12 9.66 -7.18
C PRO A 46 2.14 8.91 -8.03
N ALA A 47 3.05 9.65 -8.67
CA ALA A 47 4.17 9.04 -9.39
C ALA A 47 5.17 8.45 -8.39
N TYR A 48 5.64 7.24 -8.64
CA TYR A 48 6.74 6.63 -7.91
C TYR A 48 8.03 7.42 -8.18
N ILE A 49 8.83 7.65 -7.13
CA ILE A 49 10.14 8.30 -7.25
C ILE A 49 11.24 7.33 -6.83
N ASP A 50 11.15 6.80 -5.62
CA ASP A 50 12.14 5.87 -5.08
C ASP A 50 11.59 5.11 -3.86
N HIS A 51 12.28 4.03 -3.46
CA HIS A 51 12.04 3.36 -2.19
C HIS A 51 13.36 2.97 -1.53
N VAL A 52 13.38 2.98 -0.20
CA VAL A 52 14.57 2.59 0.55
C VAL A 52 14.19 1.91 1.85
N SER A 53 14.97 0.89 2.21
CA SER A 53 14.88 0.16 3.47
C SER A 53 16.18 0.36 4.23
N GLN A 54 16.08 0.55 5.54
CA GLN A 54 17.25 0.64 6.41
C GLN A 54 16.92 0.14 7.81
N SER A 55 17.93 -0.26 8.56
CA SER A 55 17.74 -0.63 9.96
C SER A 55 17.15 0.54 10.76
N ALA A 56 16.25 0.21 11.67
CA ALA A 56 15.62 1.19 12.55
C ALA A 56 16.65 1.86 13.46
N TRP A 57 16.53 3.17 13.59
CA TRP A 57 17.34 3.94 14.52
C TRP A 57 16.98 3.63 15.97
N SER A 58 17.89 3.97 16.88
CA SER A 58 17.69 3.84 18.33
C SER A 58 16.56 4.70 18.90
N PHE A 59 16.03 5.67 18.14
CA PHE A 59 14.87 6.49 18.51
C PHE A 59 13.62 6.17 17.70
N SER A 60 13.69 5.14 16.83
CA SER A 60 12.52 4.65 16.09
C SER A 60 11.44 4.18 17.07
N PRO A 61 10.14 4.35 16.75
CA PRO A 61 9.04 3.85 17.59
C PRO A 61 9.14 2.35 17.88
N TYR A 62 9.76 1.60 16.97
CA TYR A 62 10.00 0.18 17.09
C TYR A 62 11.48 -0.11 16.86
N HIS A 63 12.12 -0.73 17.86
CA HIS A 63 13.53 -1.10 17.83
C HIS A 63 13.72 -2.50 17.26
N GLY A 64 14.88 -2.75 16.64
CA GLY A 64 15.26 -4.10 16.19
C GLY A 64 14.73 -4.54 14.83
N GLY A 65 13.89 -3.73 14.16
CA GLY A 65 13.41 -3.99 12.80
C GLY A 65 13.98 -3.03 11.75
N ASN A 66 13.41 -3.03 10.54
CA ASN A 66 13.70 -2.02 9.51
C ASN A 66 12.65 -0.90 9.47
N VAL A 67 13.06 0.21 8.87
CA VAL A 67 12.20 1.30 8.45
C VAL A 67 12.23 1.35 6.93
N HIS A 68 11.04 1.35 6.35
CA HIS A 68 10.85 1.38 4.91
C HIS A 68 10.22 2.69 4.48
N PHE A 69 10.73 3.24 3.38
CA PHE A 69 10.28 4.50 2.82
C PHE A 69 9.82 4.28 1.39
N ILE A 70 8.64 4.80 1.06
CA ILE A 70 8.16 4.95 -0.32
C ILE A 70 8.06 6.44 -0.61
N ILE A 71 8.86 6.91 -1.56
CA ILE A 71 8.97 8.30 -1.97
C ILE A 71 8.17 8.46 -3.26
N MET A 72 7.20 9.37 -3.24
CA MET A 72 6.25 9.56 -4.32
C MET A 72 6.06 11.04 -4.63
N SER A 73 5.58 11.36 -5.83
CA SER A 73 5.17 12.73 -6.17
C SER A 73 3.98 13.18 -5.34
N ARG A 74 3.67 14.47 -5.39
CA ARG A 74 2.47 15.02 -4.74
C ARG A 74 1.33 15.03 -5.76
N VAL A 75 0.23 14.37 -5.44
CA VAL A 75 -1.01 14.49 -6.24
C VAL A 75 -1.66 15.84 -5.95
N LEU A 76 -1.89 16.62 -7.00
CA LEU A 76 -2.63 17.88 -6.92
C LEU A 76 -4.12 17.56 -7.03
N GLY A 77 -4.71 17.10 -5.92
CA GLY A 77 -6.14 16.80 -5.82
C GLY A 77 -6.82 17.61 -4.72
N LYS A 78 -8.15 17.77 -4.83
CA LYS A 78 -8.98 18.26 -3.72
C LYS A 78 -9.22 17.11 -2.73
N SER A 79 -9.35 17.44 -1.45
CA SER A 79 -9.77 16.46 -0.45
C SER A 79 -11.13 15.89 -0.82
N LEU A 80 -11.27 14.56 -0.77
CA LEU A 80 -12.57 13.91 -0.97
C LEU A 80 -13.62 14.38 0.04
N TYR A 81 -13.19 14.83 1.23
CA TYR A 81 -14.06 15.42 2.23
C TYR A 81 -14.69 16.74 1.74
N ASP A 82 -13.89 17.61 1.12
CA ASP A 82 -14.34 18.90 0.60
C ASP A 82 -15.19 18.73 -0.67
N VAL A 83 -14.87 17.70 -1.44
CA VAL A 83 -15.56 17.27 -2.67
C VAL A 83 -16.93 16.69 -2.32
N HIS A 84 -17.04 15.78 -1.33
CA HIS A 84 -18.31 15.16 -0.94
C HIS A 84 -19.40 16.18 -0.54
N MET A 85 -19.01 17.30 0.04
CA MET A 85 -19.95 18.33 0.50
C MET A 85 -20.45 19.27 -0.60
N ASN A 86 -19.81 19.31 -1.78
CA ASN A 86 -20.11 20.26 -2.85
C ASN A 86 -20.07 19.64 -4.26
N VAL A 87 -20.22 18.32 -4.37
CA VAL A 87 -20.12 17.60 -5.65
C VAL A 87 -21.43 17.67 -6.43
N THR A 88 -21.32 17.95 -7.72
CA THR A 88 -22.45 17.84 -8.65
C THR A 88 -22.71 16.37 -9.02
N ASP A 89 -23.92 16.05 -9.48
CA ASP A 89 -24.24 14.69 -9.93
C ASP A 89 -23.26 14.20 -11.04
N ASP A 90 -22.82 15.10 -11.92
CA ASP A 90 -21.85 14.81 -12.98
C ASP A 90 -20.45 14.49 -12.42
N GLU A 91 -19.99 15.24 -11.40
CA GLU A 91 -18.72 14.97 -10.71
C GLU A 91 -18.77 13.64 -9.95
N PHE A 92 -19.91 13.32 -9.33
CA PHE A 92 -20.11 12.05 -8.64
C PHE A 92 -20.02 10.87 -9.61
N GLU A 93 -20.67 10.99 -10.78
CA GLU A 93 -20.65 9.93 -11.77
C GLU A 93 -19.27 9.75 -12.40
N SER A 94 -18.53 10.84 -12.61
CA SER A 94 -17.12 10.77 -13.02
C SER A 94 -16.25 10.04 -11.98
N LEU A 95 -16.42 10.35 -10.69
CA LEU A 95 -15.71 9.66 -9.61
C LEU A 95 -16.05 8.16 -9.56
N ARG A 96 -17.33 7.80 -9.76
CA ARG A 96 -17.77 6.40 -9.81
C ARG A 96 -17.09 5.63 -10.94
N GLN A 97 -17.00 6.24 -12.13
CA GLN A 97 -16.32 5.64 -13.28
C GLN A 97 -14.82 5.45 -13.02
N GLN A 98 -14.15 6.45 -12.43
CA GLN A 98 -12.73 6.34 -12.09
C GLN A 98 -12.46 5.24 -11.06
N ILE A 99 -13.28 5.16 -10.00
CA ILE A 99 -13.16 4.10 -9.00
C ILE A 99 -13.41 2.72 -9.62
N ALA A 100 -14.43 2.59 -10.47
CA ALA A 100 -14.72 1.33 -11.15
C ALA A 100 -13.54 0.87 -12.02
N TYR A 101 -12.97 1.77 -12.82
CA TYR A 101 -11.80 1.50 -13.66
C TYR A 101 -10.58 1.05 -12.82
N ILE A 102 -10.30 1.77 -11.72
CA ILE A 102 -9.25 1.41 -10.77
C ILE A 102 -9.47 0.00 -10.20
N LEU A 103 -10.69 -0.32 -9.76
CA LEU A 103 -11.00 -1.62 -9.16
C LEU A 103 -10.88 -2.75 -10.17
N GLU A 104 -11.34 -2.56 -11.40
CA GLU A 104 -11.19 -3.54 -12.49
C GLU A 104 -9.71 -3.81 -12.77
N TYR A 105 -8.89 -2.77 -12.80
CA TYR A 105 -7.45 -2.91 -12.98
C TYR A 105 -6.81 -3.71 -11.85
N VAL A 106 -7.08 -3.36 -10.58
CA VAL A 106 -6.54 -4.08 -9.41
C VAL A 106 -6.95 -5.55 -9.41
N LEU A 107 -8.21 -5.85 -9.74
CA LEU A 107 -8.71 -7.23 -9.83
C LEU A 107 -8.03 -8.04 -10.94
N ALA A 108 -7.47 -7.39 -11.95
CA ALA A 108 -6.73 -8.02 -13.03
C ALA A 108 -5.25 -8.28 -12.69
N ILE A 109 -4.70 -7.69 -11.62
CA ILE A 109 -3.32 -7.90 -11.20
C ILE A 109 -3.16 -9.30 -10.58
N PRO A 110 -2.27 -10.18 -11.11
CA PRO A 110 -2.12 -11.55 -10.64
C PRO A 110 -1.77 -11.70 -9.15
N SER A 111 -1.04 -10.74 -8.58
CA SER A 111 -0.66 -10.74 -7.16
C SER A 111 -1.84 -10.56 -6.20
N PHE A 112 -3.00 -10.07 -6.67
CA PHE A 112 -4.23 -10.00 -5.87
C PHE A 112 -5.14 -11.23 -6.04
N ALA A 113 -4.92 -12.04 -7.08
CA ALA A 113 -5.69 -13.25 -7.32
C ALA A 113 -5.30 -14.42 -6.37
N CYS A 114 -4.20 -14.29 -5.62
CA CYS A 114 -3.63 -15.33 -4.76
C CYS A 114 -3.95 -15.19 -3.26
N THR A 115 -5.09 -14.59 -2.92
CA THR A 115 -5.64 -14.66 -1.55
C THR A 115 -7.06 -15.20 -1.57
N GLN A 116 -7.23 -16.46 -1.98
CA GLN A 116 -8.36 -17.24 -1.50
C GLN A 116 -7.97 -17.87 -0.16
N PRO A 117 -8.67 -17.59 0.96
CA PRO A 117 -8.49 -18.38 2.16
C PRO A 117 -8.98 -19.79 1.86
N THR A 118 -8.07 -20.75 1.87
CA THR A 118 -8.41 -22.18 1.92
C THR A 118 -9.26 -22.39 3.16
N ARG A 119 -10.59 -22.39 3.01
CA ARG A 119 -11.51 -22.88 4.02
C ARG A 119 -11.29 -24.39 4.14
N ALA A 120 -10.31 -24.78 4.95
CA ALA A 120 -10.28 -26.09 5.55
C ALA A 120 -11.18 -26.04 6.79
N PHE A 121 -12.46 -26.38 6.63
CA PHE A 121 -13.27 -26.87 7.72
C PHE A 121 -13.41 -28.38 7.53
N GLY A 122 -12.83 -29.12 8.49
CA GLY A 122 -13.15 -30.53 8.73
C GLY A 122 -14.44 -30.68 9.52
#